data_AF-A0A818MRW9-F1
#
_entry.id   AF-A0A818MRW9-F1
#
_cell.length_a   1.000
_cell.length_b   1.000
_cell.length_c   1.000
_cell.angle_alpha   90.00
_cell.angle_beta   90.00
_cell.angle_gamma   90.00
#
_symmetry.space_group_name_H-M   'P 1'
#
loop_
_entity.id
_entity.type
_entity.pdbx_description
1 polymer ?
#
loop_
_entity_poly.entity_id
_entity_poly.type
_entity_poly.pdbx_seq_one_letter_code
_entity_poly.pdbx_strand_id
1 'polypeptide(L)'
;LTQPNDTISIARDFSHGLKKVHVNNKIDSQWIIKHFELDIPDDILEKLSEDTKAPEKLRFIKKAEMFFAAKYKVPVHNENGELISGGIEKLHEQDSVLFSYLPTKIFEYKFPVLINANFLTNVNREQIHTDSIWNQWLFDKISGEIFQWIKELVKDNKFRFQAYRLIPSKLNPENNILTKRFNDSYSRSIKDCNFIRNRKNQLLR
;
A
#
# COMPACT_ATOMS: atom_id res chain seq x y z
N LEU A 1 31.28 -10.32 -25.09
CA LEU A 1 30.22 -9.30 -25.23
C LEU A 1 29.75 -8.93 -23.83
N THR A 2 30.32 -7.88 -23.25
CA THR A 2 29.86 -7.31 -21.98
C THR A 2 28.47 -6.72 -22.20
N GLN A 3 27.46 -7.25 -21.49
CA GLN A 3 26.15 -6.61 -21.38
C GLN A 3 26.37 -5.16 -20.89
N PRO A 4 25.69 -4.14 -21.46
CA PRO A 4 25.81 -2.79 -20.94
C PRO A 4 25.28 -2.78 -19.49
N ASN A 5 26.06 -2.21 -18.57
CA ASN A 5 25.61 -2.03 -17.19
C ASN A 5 24.53 -0.95 -17.16
N ASP A 6 23.30 -1.35 -16.86
CA ASP A 6 22.22 -0.39 -16.61
C ASP A 6 22.53 0.44 -15.37
N THR A 7 22.45 1.76 -15.50
CA THR A 7 22.58 2.68 -14.37
C THR A 7 21.18 3.00 -13.83
N ILE A 8 20.90 2.56 -12.59
CA ILE A 8 19.66 2.85 -11.88
C ILE A 8 19.91 3.95 -10.85
N SER A 9 19.09 5.00 -10.86
CA SER A 9 19.14 6.05 -9.84
C SER A 9 17.75 6.41 -9.33
N ILE A 10 17.65 6.74 -8.04
CA ILE A 10 16.39 7.12 -7.39
C ILE A 10 16.47 8.59 -7.00
N ALA A 11 15.59 9.41 -7.56
CA ALA A 11 15.46 10.81 -7.20
C ALA A 11 14.18 11.04 -6.37
N ARG A 12 14.30 11.84 -5.31
CA ARG A 12 13.16 12.34 -4.52
C ARG A 12 12.81 13.72 -5.03
N ASP A 13 11.58 13.91 -5.51
CA ASP A 13 11.03 15.24 -5.73
C ASP A 13 10.43 15.72 -4.40
N PHE A 14 10.84 16.89 -3.93
CA PHE A 14 10.38 17.43 -2.65
C PHE A 14 8.93 17.97 -2.74
N SER A 15 8.38 18.12 -3.95
CA SER A 15 6.98 18.49 -4.12
C SER A 15 6.05 17.26 -4.02
N HIS A 16 5.21 17.24 -2.97
CA HIS A 16 4.13 16.25 -2.77
C HIS A 16 4.56 14.78 -2.57
N GLY A 17 5.80 14.51 -2.16
CA GLY A 17 6.25 13.16 -1.81
C GLY A 17 6.45 12.21 -3.00
N LEU A 18 6.53 12.74 -4.22
CA LEU A 18 6.75 11.95 -5.43
C LEU A 18 8.19 11.44 -5.54
N LYS A 19 8.31 10.16 -5.86
CA LYS A 19 9.57 9.44 -6.05
C LYS A 19 9.69 9.03 -7.50
N LYS A 20 10.83 9.36 -8.12
CA LYS A 20 11.10 9.04 -9.53
C LYS A 20 12.26 8.05 -9.60
N VAL A 21 12.03 6.92 -10.26
CA VAL A 21 13.05 5.93 -10.58
C VAL A 21 13.54 6.19 -11.99
N HIS A 22 14.86 6.31 -12.15
CA HIS A 22 15.49 6.50 -13.44
C HIS A 22 16.32 5.27 -13.80
N VAL A 23 16.23 4.86 -15.07
CA VAL A 23 17.07 3.83 -15.67
C VAL A 23 17.72 4.45 -16.89
N ASN A 24 19.05 4.45 -16.95
CA ASN A 24 19.83 5.07 -18.03
C ASN A 24 19.41 6.54 -18.30
N ASN A 25 19.26 7.31 -17.21
CA ASN A 25 18.83 8.72 -17.19
C ASN A 25 17.42 9.01 -17.74
N LYS A 26 16.61 7.98 -18.03
CA LYS A 26 15.19 8.13 -18.38
C LYS A 26 14.33 7.79 -17.18
N ILE A 27 13.23 8.53 -16.98
CA ILE A 27 12.24 8.17 -15.96
C ILE A 27 11.59 6.86 -16.37
N ASP A 28 11.82 5.81 -15.58
CA ASP A 28 11.20 4.50 -15.74
C ASP A 28 9.83 4.47 -15.05
N SER A 29 9.76 4.96 -13.82
CA SER A 29 8.52 4.99 -13.04
C SER A 29 8.47 6.12 -12.03
N GLN A 30 7.25 6.52 -11.64
CA GLN A 30 7.03 7.48 -10.56
C GLN A 30 6.00 6.94 -9.57
N TRP A 31 6.19 7.29 -8.30
CA TRP A 31 5.47 6.72 -7.18
C TRP A 31 5.12 7.79 -6.15
N ILE A 32 3.89 7.78 -5.66
CA ILE A 32 3.49 8.52 -4.46
C ILE A 32 3.69 7.55 -3.30
N ILE A 33 4.55 7.90 -2.34
CA ILE A 33 4.85 7.01 -1.19
C ILE A 33 4.22 7.58 0.07
N LYS A 34 3.58 6.71 0.84
CA LYS A 34 3.09 7.00 2.19
C LYS A 34 3.71 6.03 3.18
N HIS A 35 4.23 6.59 4.27
CA HIS A 35 4.73 5.84 5.42
C HIS A 35 3.70 5.95 6.55
N PHE A 36 3.45 4.82 7.21
CA PHE A 36 2.64 4.70 8.42
C PHE A 36 3.48 4.09 9.52
N GLU A 37 3.40 4.69 10.69
CA GLU A 37 3.92 4.15 11.93
C GLU A 37 2.70 3.75 12.78
N LEU A 38 2.54 2.47 13.02
CA LEU A 38 1.35 1.88 13.62
C LEU A 38 1.66 1.42 15.04
N ASP A 39 1.02 2.03 16.03
CA ASP A 39 1.07 1.53 17.41
C ASP A 39 0.35 0.18 17.50
N ILE A 40 0.99 -0.78 18.16
CA ILE A 40 0.43 -2.12 18.34
C ILE A 40 -0.40 -2.11 19.61
N PRO A 41 -1.71 -2.42 19.54
CA PRO A 41 -2.57 -2.47 20.72
C PRO A 41 -2.14 -3.55 21.72
N ASP A 42 -2.39 -3.32 23.01
CA ASP A 42 -2.01 -4.24 24.09
C ASP A 42 -2.60 -5.65 23.90
N ASP A 43 -3.84 -5.76 23.40
CA ASP A 43 -4.48 -7.06 23.14
C ASP A 43 -3.79 -7.86 22.04
N ILE A 44 -3.10 -7.18 21.12
CA ILE A 44 -2.29 -7.81 20.07
C ILE A 44 -0.92 -8.17 20.63
N LEU A 45 -0.32 -7.31 21.47
CA LEU A 45 0.95 -7.62 22.15
C LEU A 45 0.84 -8.86 23.03
N GLU A 46 -0.25 -8.98 23.79
CA GLU A 46 -0.54 -10.15 24.63
C GLU A 46 -0.58 -11.43 23.77
N LYS A 47 -1.37 -11.42 22.70
CA LYS A 47 -1.47 -12.54 21.75
C LYS A 47 -0.14 -12.87 21.07
N LEU A 48 0.67 -11.87 20.74
CA LEU A 48 2.00 -12.08 20.14
C LEU A 48 3.00 -12.66 21.14
N SER A 49 2.89 -12.32 22.43
CA SER A 49 3.77 -12.85 23.48
C SER A 49 3.61 -14.36 23.66
N GLU A 50 2.40 -14.87 23.42
CA GLU A 50 2.05 -16.28 23.46
C GLU A 50 2.32 -17.02 22.14
N ASP A 51 2.55 -16.29 21.03
CA ASP A 51 2.80 -16.87 19.72
C ASP A 51 4.22 -17.46 19.64
N THR A 52 4.32 -18.74 19.98
CA THR A 52 5.57 -19.51 19.92
C THR A 52 6.14 -19.62 18.50
N LYS A 53 5.32 -19.39 17.46
CA LYS A 53 5.73 -19.45 16.05
C LYS A 53 6.27 -18.10 15.55
N ALA A 54 5.95 -17.00 16.22
CA ALA A 54 6.47 -15.68 15.88
C ALA A 54 7.94 -15.54 16.32
N PRO A 55 8.78 -14.85 15.51
CA PRO A 55 10.12 -14.45 15.92
C PRO A 55 10.11 -13.64 17.22
N GLU A 56 11.07 -13.90 18.10
CA GLU A 56 11.17 -13.26 19.42
C GLU A 56 11.13 -11.72 19.35
N LYS A 57 11.78 -11.12 18.35
CA LYS A 57 11.76 -9.67 18.13
C LYS A 57 10.35 -9.08 17.95
N LEU A 58 9.41 -9.84 17.38
CA LEU A 58 8.03 -9.38 17.21
C LEU A 58 7.21 -9.47 18.50
N ARG A 59 7.64 -10.27 19.49
CA ARG A 59 6.92 -10.39 20.77
C ARG A 59 7.03 -9.14 21.64
N PHE A 60 8.03 -8.30 21.37
CA PHE A 60 8.34 -7.10 22.14
C PHE A 60 8.26 -5.80 21.32
N ILE A 61 7.90 -5.91 20.04
CA ILE A 61 7.79 -4.74 19.17
C ILE A 61 6.57 -3.92 19.57
N LYS A 62 6.71 -2.60 19.68
CA LYS A 62 5.60 -1.70 20.05
C LYS A 62 4.99 -0.95 18.86
N LYS A 63 5.73 -0.89 17.76
CA LYS A 63 5.36 -0.16 16.55
C LYS A 63 5.64 -0.98 15.31
N ALA A 64 4.73 -0.94 14.35
CA ALA A 64 4.95 -1.49 13.02
C ALA A 64 5.16 -0.36 12.01
N GLU A 65 6.03 -0.58 11.03
CA GLU A 65 6.13 0.30 9.87
C GLU A 65 5.41 -0.34 8.68
N MET A 66 4.64 0.48 7.97
CA MET A 66 3.97 0.10 6.73
C MET A 66 4.18 1.20 5.69
N PHE A 67 4.54 0.80 4.48
CA PHE A 67 4.74 1.70 3.35
C PHE A 67 3.79 1.33 2.23
N PHE A 68 3.08 2.33 1.70
CA PHE A 68 2.35 2.20 0.46
C PHE A 68 3.01 2.99 -0.65
N ALA A 69 3.00 2.43 -1.87
CA ALA A 69 3.41 3.16 -3.07
C ALA A 69 2.35 3.04 -4.17
N ALA A 70 1.78 4.19 -4.56
CA ALA A 70 0.84 4.29 -5.66
C ALA A 70 1.59 4.73 -6.92
N LYS A 71 1.39 4.02 -8.03
CA LYS A 71 2.02 4.36 -9.30
C LYS A 71 1.42 5.67 -9.83
N TYR A 72 2.29 6.54 -10.33
CA TYR A 72 1.93 7.84 -10.87
C TYR A 72 2.57 8.04 -12.23
N LYS A 73 1.77 8.51 -13.18
CA LYS A 73 2.22 8.97 -14.49
C LYS A 73 1.94 10.45 -14.62
N VAL A 74 2.89 11.21 -15.17
CA VAL A 74 2.70 12.66 -15.36
C VAL A 74 1.47 12.90 -16.24
N PRO A 75 0.50 13.71 -15.77
CA PRO A 75 -0.68 14.07 -16.55
C PRO A 75 -0.30 14.76 -17.85
N VAL A 76 -0.87 14.30 -18.96
CA VAL A 76 -0.80 14.96 -20.26
C VAL A 76 -2.17 15.57 -20.54
N HIS A 77 -2.21 16.86 -20.82
CA HIS A 77 -3.44 17.58 -21.17
C HIS A 77 -3.42 17.96 -22.65
N ASN A 78 -4.60 18.06 -23.27
CA ASN A 78 -4.72 18.62 -24.61
C ASN A 78 -4.61 20.15 -24.56
N GLU A 79 -4.62 20.77 -25.73
CA GLU A 79 -4.60 22.23 -25.89
C GLU A 79 -5.76 22.95 -25.16
N ASN A 80 -6.88 22.27 -24.93
CA ASN A 80 -8.03 22.78 -24.20
C ASN A 80 -7.92 22.59 -22.67
N GLY A 81 -6.81 22.02 -22.19
CA GLY A 81 -6.58 21.74 -20.77
C GLY A 81 -7.28 20.49 -20.24
N GLU A 82 -7.84 19.65 -21.10
CA GLU A 82 -8.49 18.39 -20.72
C GLU A 82 -7.45 17.28 -20.53
N LEU A 83 -7.61 16.47 -19.49
CA LEU A 83 -6.71 15.35 -19.19
C LEU A 83 -6.85 14.26 -20.26
N ILE A 84 -5.80 14.04 -21.05
CA ILE A 84 -5.71 12.96 -22.04
C ILE A 84 -5.27 11.66 -21.37
N SER A 85 -4.21 11.72 -20.56
CA SER A 85 -3.63 10.53 -19.94
C SER A 85 -2.84 10.86 -18.67
N GLY A 86 -2.57 9.83 -17.86
CA GLY A 86 -1.76 9.92 -16.66
C GLY A 86 -2.55 10.08 -15.36
N GLY A 87 -1.84 10.49 -14.30
CA GLY A 87 -2.32 10.52 -12.94
C GLY A 87 -1.98 9.28 -12.12
N ILE A 88 -2.70 9.07 -11.03
CA ILE A 88 -2.63 7.83 -10.24
C ILE A 88 -3.14 6.68 -11.10
N GLU A 89 -2.31 5.66 -11.28
CA GLU A 89 -2.64 4.46 -12.04
C GLU A 89 -2.95 3.31 -11.08
N LYS A 90 -4.01 2.55 -11.35
CA LYS A 90 -4.19 1.26 -10.70
C LYS A 90 -3.05 0.35 -11.14
N LEU A 91 -2.48 -0.40 -10.21
CA LEU A 91 -1.51 -1.43 -10.56
C LEU A 91 -2.18 -2.51 -11.41
N HIS A 92 -1.49 -2.95 -12.46
CA HIS A 92 -1.87 -4.16 -13.17
C HIS A 92 -1.71 -5.37 -12.22
N GLU A 93 -2.44 -6.46 -12.44
CA GLU A 93 -2.42 -7.60 -11.51
C GLU A 93 -1.02 -8.15 -11.26
N GLN A 94 -0.21 -8.20 -12.32
CA GLN A 94 1.20 -8.63 -12.29
C GLN A 94 2.16 -7.63 -11.64
N ASP A 95 1.71 -6.41 -11.37
CA ASP A 95 2.51 -5.34 -10.74
C ASP A 95 2.06 -5.11 -9.28
N SER A 96 0.94 -5.70 -8.85
CA SER A 96 0.42 -5.57 -7.50
C SER A 96 1.15 -6.50 -6.54
N VAL A 97 2.17 -5.96 -5.87
CA VAL A 97 3.10 -6.76 -5.07
C VAL A 97 3.08 -6.33 -3.61
N LEU A 98 2.97 -7.31 -2.71
CA LEU A 98 3.42 -7.16 -1.32
C LEU A 98 4.90 -7.54 -1.20
N PHE A 99 5.65 -6.70 -0.50
CA PHE A 99 7.03 -6.94 -0.14
C PHE A 99 7.13 -7.21 1.37
N SER A 100 7.87 -8.26 1.73
CA SER A 100 8.51 -8.38 3.05
C SER A 100 9.96 -7.90 2.92
N TYR A 101 10.70 -7.67 4.00
CA TYR A 101 12.08 -7.14 4.01
C TYR A 101 13.13 -7.99 3.23
N LEU A 102 12.71 -9.04 2.53
CA LEU A 102 13.44 -9.86 1.57
C LEU A 102 12.60 -9.97 0.28
N PRO A 103 13.16 -10.18 -0.91
CA PRO A 103 12.48 -9.98 -2.20
C PRO A 103 11.41 -11.04 -2.56
N THR A 104 10.57 -11.44 -1.60
CA THR A 104 9.35 -12.22 -1.85
C THR A 104 8.30 -11.29 -2.40
N LYS A 105 7.97 -11.47 -3.68
CA LYS A 105 6.88 -10.77 -4.36
C LYS A 105 5.62 -11.60 -4.28
N ILE A 106 4.56 -11.06 -3.68
CA ILE A 106 3.29 -11.77 -3.51
C ILE A 106 2.19 -11.02 -4.24
N PHE A 107 1.64 -11.67 -5.27
CA PHE A 107 0.70 -11.07 -6.23
C PHE A 107 -0.77 -11.43 -5.95
N GLU A 108 -1.03 -12.37 -5.03
CA GLU A 108 -2.35 -12.98 -4.81
C GLU A 108 -3.44 -11.96 -4.47
N TYR A 109 -3.10 -10.92 -3.72
CA TYR A 109 -4.09 -10.01 -3.12
C TYR A 109 -4.48 -8.83 -4.02
N LYS A 110 -3.70 -8.54 -5.08
CA LYS A 110 -4.03 -7.56 -6.12
C LYS A 110 -4.45 -6.18 -5.58
N PHE A 111 -3.80 -5.70 -4.51
CA PHE A 111 -4.02 -4.35 -3.98
C PHE A 111 -3.71 -3.26 -5.02
N PRO A 112 -4.42 -2.12 -4.99
CA PRO A 112 -4.23 -1.04 -5.97
C PRO A 112 -2.90 -0.27 -5.78
N VAL A 113 -2.11 -0.63 -4.78
CA VAL A 113 -0.84 -0.02 -4.36
C VAL A 113 0.16 -1.12 -4.01
N LEU A 114 1.44 -0.81 -4.13
CA LEU A 114 2.48 -1.67 -3.55
C LEU A 114 2.46 -1.49 -2.04
N ILE A 115 2.67 -2.58 -1.32
CA ILE A 115 2.68 -2.58 0.14
C ILE A 115 3.97 -3.22 0.62
N ASN A 116 4.72 -2.51 1.45
CA ASN A 116 5.88 -3.05 2.14
C ASN A 116 5.65 -2.96 3.65
N ALA A 117 5.76 -4.11 4.32
CA ALA A 117 5.73 -4.21 5.78
C ALA A 117 6.54 -5.45 6.19
N ASN A 118 6.76 -5.62 7.49
CA ASN A 118 7.46 -6.77 8.06
C ASN A 118 6.58 -8.05 8.10
N PHE A 119 6.01 -8.46 6.96
CA PHE A 119 5.21 -9.69 6.88
C PHE A 119 6.05 -10.92 7.21
N LEU A 120 5.48 -11.81 8.02
CA LEU A 120 6.04 -13.15 8.22
C LEU A 120 5.72 -14.01 6.99
N THR A 121 6.72 -14.71 6.47
CA THR A 121 6.53 -15.67 5.39
C THR A 121 6.55 -17.10 5.94
N ASN A 122 6.06 -18.04 5.15
CA ASN A 122 6.28 -19.46 5.40
C ASN A 122 7.77 -19.84 5.28
N VAL A 123 8.09 -21.10 5.59
CA VAL A 123 9.48 -21.60 5.68
C VAL A 123 10.24 -21.45 4.37
N ASN A 124 9.60 -21.71 3.22
CA ASN A 124 10.23 -21.54 1.90
C ASN A 124 10.23 -20.08 1.41
N ARG A 125 9.65 -19.14 2.17
CA ARG A 125 9.60 -17.70 1.88
C ARG A 125 8.94 -17.35 0.55
N GLU A 126 8.02 -18.19 0.07
CA GLU A 126 7.28 -17.97 -1.17
C GLU A 126 5.90 -17.37 -0.91
N GLN A 127 5.35 -17.55 0.29
CA GLN A 127 4.00 -17.11 0.65
C GLN A 127 3.97 -16.43 2.02
N ILE A 128 2.95 -15.60 2.25
CA ILE A 128 2.68 -15.02 3.57
C ILE A 128 2.23 -16.13 4.51
N HIS A 129 2.72 -16.11 5.74
CA HIS A 129 2.22 -16.99 6.80
C HIS A 129 0.81 -16.55 7.20
N THR A 130 -0.22 -17.20 6.65
CA THR A 130 -1.63 -16.80 6.84
C THR A 130 -2.09 -16.90 8.29
N ASP A 131 -1.67 -17.94 9.00
CA ASP A 131 -2.13 -18.17 10.38
C ASP A 131 -1.43 -17.29 11.42
N SER A 132 -0.42 -16.51 11.03
CA SER A 132 0.30 -15.64 11.96
C SER A 132 -0.61 -14.53 12.49
N ILE A 133 -0.61 -14.35 13.81
CA ILE A 133 -1.33 -13.26 14.48
C ILE A 133 -0.82 -11.91 13.97
N TRP A 134 0.50 -11.79 13.77
CA TRP A 134 1.13 -10.61 13.21
C TRP A 134 0.57 -10.24 11.84
N ASN A 135 0.54 -11.20 10.90
CA ASN A 135 0.06 -10.94 9.55
C ASN A 135 -1.45 -10.68 9.53
N GLN A 136 -2.23 -11.39 10.36
CA GLN A 136 -3.66 -11.12 10.50
C GLN A 136 -3.92 -9.69 10.96
N TRP A 137 -3.14 -9.19 11.92
CA TRP A 137 -3.21 -7.81 12.38
C TRP A 137 -2.78 -6.82 11.28
N LEU A 138 -1.67 -7.08 10.57
CA LEU A 138 -1.25 -6.23 9.44
C LEU A 138 -2.34 -6.15 8.38
N PHE A 139 -2.96 -7.27 7.99
CA PHE A 139 -4.04 -7.29 7.00
C PHE A 139 -5.30 -6.55 7.47
N ASP A 140 -5.59 -6.57 8.77
CA ASP A 140 -6.62 -5.70 9.36
C ASP A 140 -6.25 -4.22 9.18
N LYS A 141 -4.99 -3.83 9.36
CA LYS A 141 -4.55 -2.44 9.19
C LYS A 141 -4.53 -1.97 7.73
N ILE A 142 -4.12 -2.81 6.79
CA ILE A 142 -3.93 -2.41 5.38
C ILE A 142 -5.14 -1.66 4.82
N SER A 143 -6.36 -2.21 4.94
CA SER A 143 -7.53 -1.58 4.34
C SER A 143 -7.85 -0.22 4.97
N GLY A 144 -7.77 -0.11 6.30
CA GLY A 144 -8.00 1.14 7.02
C GLY A 144 -7.00 2.22 6.63
N GLU A 145 -5.72 1.86 6.54
CA GLU A 145 -4.67 2.79 6.12
C GLU A 145 -4.83 3.23 4.66
N ILE A 146 -5.34 2.37 3.77
CA ILE A 146 -5.65 2.77 2.39
C ILE A 146 -6.74 3.85 2.39
N PHE A 147 -7.83 3.67 3.14
CA PHE A 147 -8.89 4.68 3.22
C PHE A 147 -8.42 5.98 3.87
N GLN A 148 -7.57 5.91 4.91
CA GLN A 148 -6.97 7.12 5.48
C GLN A 148 -6.06 7.83 4.48
N TRP A 149 -5.29 7.08 3.69
CA TRP A 149 -4.46 7.69 2.67
C TRP A 149 -5.29 8.36 1.56
N ILE A 150 -6.37 7.72 1.11
CA ILE A 150 -7.31 8.32 0.17
C ILE A 150 -7.85 9.63 0.75
N LYS A 151 -8.26 9.65 2.03
CA LYS A 151 -8.74 10.85 2.73
C LYS A 151 -7.72 11.99 2.76
N GLU A 152 -6.43 11.70 2.81
CA GLU A 152 -5.38 12.70 2.68
C GLU A 152 -5.26 13.18 1.22
N LEU A 153 -5.18 12.25 0.27
CA LEU A 153 -5.00 12.55 -1.16
C LEU A 153 -6.18 13.33 -1.76
N VAL A 154 -7.42 13.11 -1.29
CA VAL A 154 -8.60 13.87 -1.74
C VAL A 154 -8.53 15.35 -1.33
N LYS A 155 -7.71 15.70 -0.33
CA LYS A 155 -7.47 17.10 0.07
C LYS A 155 -6.37 17.75 -0.75
N ASP A 156 -5.45 16.95 -1.31
CA ASP A 156 -4.35 17.45 -2.15
C ASP A 156 -4.88 17.89 -3.53
N ASN A 157 -4.61 19.13 -3.92
CA ASN A 157 -5.09 19.68 -5.20
C ASN A 157 -4.57 18.91 -6.43
N LYS A 158 -3.40 18.28 -6.33
CA LYS A 158 -2.79 17.49 -7.40
C LYS A 158 -3.48 16.14 -7.59
N PHE A 159 -3.90 15.50 -6.50
CA PHE A 159 -4.36 14.12 -6.52
C PHE A 159 -5.87 13.96 -6.29
N ARG A 160 -6.57 15.03 -5.90
CA ARG A 160 -7.93 14.95 -5.33
C ARG A 160 -8.94 14.11 -6.11
N PHE A 161 -8.96 14.23 -7.43
CA PHE A 161 -9.92 13.53 -8.28
C PHE A 161 -9.49 12.10 -8.63
N GLN A 162 -8.22 11.78 -8.46
CA GLN A 162 -7.63 10.50 -8.83
C GLN A 162 -7.43 9.59 -7.62
N ALA A 163 -7.43 10.14 -6.41
CA ALA A 163 -7.26 9.40 -5.15
C ALA A 163 -8.21 8.19 -5.02
N TYR A 164 -9.46 8.33 -5.49
CA TYR A 164 -10.46 7.25 -5.47
C TYR A 164 -10.07 6.02 -6.31
N ARG A 165 -9.09 6.14 -7.23
CA ARG A 165 -8.56 4.97 -7.95
C ARG A 165 -7.86 3.97 -7.03
N LEU A 166 -7.47 4.40 -5.82
CA LEU A 166 -6.84 3.57 -4.81
C LEU A 166 -7.83 2.82 -3.91
N ILE A 167 -9.15 2.97 -4.11
CA ILE A 167 -10.14 2.16 -3.38
C ILE A 167 -9.89 0.68 -3.75
N PRO A 168 -9.57 -0.19 -2.77
CA PRO A 168 -9.28 -1.58 -3.04
C PRO A 168 -10.57 -2.37 -3.30
N SER A 169 -10.46 -3.50 -3.98
CA SER A 169 -11.55 -4.46 -4.07
C SER A 169 -11.60 -5.31 -2.80
N LYS A 170 -12.79 -5.81 -2.44
CA LYS A 170 -12.87 -6.91 -1.47
C LYS A 170 -12.14 -8.14 -2.03
N LEU A 171 -11.47 -8.86 -1.14
CA LEU A 171 -10.78 -10.11 -1.45
C LEU A 171 -11.76 -11.28 -1.35
N ASN A 172 -11.45 -12.44 -1.95
CA ASN A 172 -12.28 -13.62 -1.75
C ASN A 172 -12.08 -14.16 -0.31
N PRO A 173 -13.11 -14.15 0.56
CA PRO A 173 -12.97 -14.61 1.95
C PRO A 173 -12.70 -16.12 2.07
N GLU A 174 -12.99 -16.90 1.03
CA GLU A 174 -12.75 -18.35 1.02
C GLU A 174 -11.27 -18.70 0.84
N ASN A 175 -10.42 -17.73 0.44
CA ASN A 175 -9.00 -17.99 0.21
C ASN A 175 -8.24 -18.31 1.51
N ASN A 176 -8.33 -17.43 2.52
CA ASN A 176 -7.64 -17.63 3.80
C ASN A 176 -8.11 -16.61 4.88
N ILE A 177 -7.62 -16.76 6.11
CA ILE A 177 -7.97 -15.87 7.22
C ILE A 177 -7.53 -14.41 7.00
N LEU A 178 -6.45 -14.15 6.25
CA LEU A 178 -5.97 -12.80 5.97
C LEU A 178 -6.95 -12.03 5.09
N THR A 179 -7.55 -12.68 4.08
CA THR A 179 -8.56 -12.04 3.22
C THR A 179 -9.80 -11.66 4.01
N LYS A 180 -10.20 -12.49 4.98
CA LYS A 180 -11.28 -12.18 5.92
C LYS A 180 -10.95 -10.96 6.78
N ARG A 181 -9.76 -10.92 7.41
CA ARG A 181 -9.31 -9.77 8.22
C ARG A 181 -9.32 -8.46 7.42
N PHE A 182 -8.79 -8.51 6.19
CA PHE A 182 -8.83 -7.36 5.29
C PHE A 182 -10.27 -6.93 4.97
N ASN A 183 -11.16 -7.85 4.63
CA ASN A 183 -12.55 -7.54 4.27
C ASN A 183 -13.39 -6.99 5.43
N ASP A 184 -13.15 -7.49 6.64
CA ASP A 184 -13.79 -7.02 7.87
C ASP A 184 -13.37 -5.56 8.14
N SER A 185 -12.07 -5.29 8.06
CA SER A 185 -11.54 -3.94 8.19
C SER A 185 -11.99 -3.02 7.04
N TYR A 186 -12.06 -3.52 5.81
CA TYR A 186 -12.57 -2.78 4.65
C TYR A 186 -14.01 -2.33 4.92
N SER A 187 -14.84 -3.24 5.42
CA SER A 187 -16.27 -2.98 5.67
C SER A 187 -16.52 -1.99 6.80
N ARG A 188 -15.61 -1.90 7.78
CA ARG A 188 -15.60 -0.85 8.81
C ARG A 188 -15.09 0.47 8.23
N SER A 189 -13.93 0.44 7.59
CA SER A 189 -13.21 1.61 7.09
C SER A 189 -14.01 2.39 6.04
N ILE A 190 -14.71 1.71 5.14
CA ILE A 190 -15.56 2.37 4.13
C ILE A 190 -16.76 3.10 4.76
N LYS A 191 -17.22 2.67 5.94
CA LYS A 191 -18.35 3.30 6.67
C LYS A 191 -17.88 4.43 7.57
N ASP A 192 -16.72 4.25 8.20
CA ASP A 192 -16.25 5.11 9.28
C ASP A 192 -15.32 6.23 8.78
N CYS A 193 -14.66 6.03 7.63
CA CYS A 193 -13.77 7.03 7.05
C CYS A 193 -14.56 8.04 6.21
N ASN A 194 -14.52 9.32 6.60
CA ASN A 194 -15.04 10.41 5.76
C ASN A 194 -14.02 10.75 4.66
N PHE A 195 -14.05 10.07 3.52
CA PHE A 195 -13.12 10.28 2.40
C PHE A 195 -13.80 10.80 1.11
N ILE A 196 -15.13 10.91 1.08
CA ILE A 196 -15.86 11.44 -0.08
C ILE A 196 -15.86 12.97 -0.05
N ARG A 197 -15.34 13.62 -1.08
CA ARG A 197 -15.29 15.08 -1.18
C ARG A 197 -16.51 15.60 -1.92
N ASN A 198 -17.30 16.45 -1.26
CA ASN A 198 -18.44 17.10 -1.91
C ASN A 198 -18.02 18.36 -2.70
N ARG A 199 -18.98 18.97 -3.42
CA ARG A 199 -18.76 20.20 -4.20
C ARG A 199 -18.35 21.41 -3.35
N LYS A 200 -18.62 21.39 -2.04
CA LYS A 200 -18.23 22.41 -1.05
C LYS A 200 -16.85 22.11 -0.41
N ASN A 201 -16.11 21.13 -0.93
CA ASN A 201 -14.82 20.68 -0.40
C ASN A 201 -14.87 20.10 1.03
N GLN A 202 -16.05 19.70 1.49
CA GLN A 202 -16.22 19.01 2.76
C GLN A 202 -16.09 17.50 2.56
N LEU A 203 -15.55 16.82 3.55
CA LEU A 203 -15.46 15.37 3.56
C LEU A 203 -16.71 14.76 4.19
N LEU A 204 -17.32 13.86 3.45
CA LEU A 204 -18.49 13.09 3.79
C LEU A 204 -18.11 11.61 3.94
N ARG A 205 -19.02 10.87 4.58
CA ARG A 205 -19.06 9.41 4.50
C ARG A 205 -19.27 8.96 3.06
#